data_AF-A0A1D1UXE5-F1
#
_entry.id   AF-A0A1D1UXE5-F1
#
_cell.length_a   1.000
_cell.length_b   1.000
_cell.length_c   1.000
_cell.angle_alpha   90.00
_cell.angle_beta   90.00
_cell.angle_gamma   90.00
#
_symmetry.space_group_name_H-M   'P 1'
#
loop_
_entity.id
_entity.type
_entity.pdbx_description
1 polymer ?
#
loop_
_entity_poly.entity_id
_entity_poly.type
_entity_poly.pdbx_seq_one_letter_code
_entity_poly.pdbx_strand_id
1 'polypeptide(L)'
;MFSVLARDTGKMAQEVPQQNAALPELMINPIRFQRLVREITEQYGEFCFQSTAVHLLQTASEDYVKEVYQEGAANCEAAGRDTLQPQDMAAGVQRVSQG
;
A
#
# COMPACT_ATOMS: atom_id res chain seq x y z
N MET A 1 17.75 28.47 -40.17
CA MET A 1 16.32 28.17 -40.35
C MET A 1 15.88 27.38 -39.12
N PHE A 2 15.23 28.05 -38.16
CA PHE A 2 14.82 27.48 -36.88
C PHE A 2 13.53 26.68 -37.05
N SER A 3 13.48 25.46 -36.52
CA SER A 3 12.22 24.76 -36.22
C SER A 3 12.27 24.31 -34.77
N VAL A 4 11.31 24.82 -34.00
CA VAL A 4 11.14 24.67 -32.56
C VAL A 4 9.72 24.13 -32.34
N LEU A 5 9.64 23.12 -31.45
CA LEU A 5 8.46 22.54 -30.76
C LEU A 5 7.63 21.47 -31.49
N ALA A 6 7.71 20.22 -30.99
CA ALA A 6 6.69 19.70 -30.08
C ALA A 6 7.28 18.55 -29.23
N ARG A 7 7.02 18.61 -27.92
CA ARG A 7 7.24 17.53 -26.96
C ARG A 7 6.15 16.48 -27.18
N ASP A 8 6.49 15.19 -27.17
CA ASP A 8 5.60 14.22 -26.52
C ASP A 8 6.39 13.07 -25.89
N THR A 9 6.53 13.24 -24.59
CA THR A 9 6.80 12.24 -23.55
C THR A 9 5.75 11.13 -23.60
N GLY A 10 6.13 9.90 -23.92
CA GLY A 10 5.16 8.79 -23.89
C GLY A 10 5.71 7.37 -23.78
N LYS A 11 7.03 7.15 -23.64
CA LYS A 11 7.60 5.78 -23.60
C LYS A 11 8.71 5.60 -22.56
N MET A 12 8.53 6.13 -21.35
CA MET A 12 9.48 6.00 -20.24
C MET A 12 8.82 5.34 -19.00
N ALA A 13 8.11 4.24 -19.18
CA ALA A 13 7.56 3.47 -18.05
C ALA A 13 7.35 2.00 -18.42
N GLN A 14 8.40 1.31 -18.84
CA GLN A 14 8.48 -0.15 -18.76
C GLN A 14 9.93 -0.59 -18.55
N GLU A 15 10.59 0.02 -17.56
CA GLU A 15 11.67 -0.68 -16.87
C GLU A 15 10.99 -1.55 -15.83
N VAL A 16 10.82 -2.83 -16.16
CA VAL A 16 10.49 -3.88 -15.17
C VAL A 16 11.64 -3.85 -14.16
N PRO A 17 11.40 -3.50 -12.89
CA PRO A 17 12.46 -3.54 -11.90
C PRO A 17 12.93 -4.98 -11.79
N GLN A 18 14.22 -5.19 -12.01
CA GLN A 18 14.90 -6.44 -11.70
C GLN A 18 14.55 -6.78 -10.26
N GLN A 19 13.84 -7.88 -10.04
CA GLN A 19 13.47 -8.37 -8.71
C GLN A 19 14.75 -8.73 -7.95
N ASN A 20 15.39 -7.72 -7.37
CA ASN A 20 16.24 -7.91 -6.23
C ASN A 20 15.31 -8.40 -5.13
N ALA A 21 15.66 -9.48 -4.42
CA ALA A 21 14.96 -9.90 -3.21
C ALA A 21 15.21 -8.91 -2.05
N ALA A 22 15.13 -7.61 -2.35
CA ALA A 22 15.13 -6.53 -1.40
C ALA A 22 13.73 -6.48 -0.81
N LEU A 23 13.67 -6.42 0.52
CA LEU A 23 12.43 -6.18 1.24
C LEU A 23 11.76 -4.94 0.62
N PRO A 24 10.44 -4.97 0.34
CA PRO A 24 9.75 -3.86 -0.29
C PRO A 24 9.96 -2.59 0.54
N GLU A 25 10.09 -1.46 -0.13
CA GLU A 25 10.23 -0.17 0.52
C GLU A 25 9.02 0.07 1.44
N LEU A 26 9.27 0.10 2.75
CA LEU A 26 8.25 0.30 3.75
C LEU A 26 7.76 1.74 3.72
N MET A 27 6.45 1.92 3.53
CA MET A 27 5.84 3.24 3.47
C MET A 27 5.58 3.82 4.86
N ILE A 28 5.30 2.97 5.85
CA ILE A 28 5.07 3.38 7.23
C ILE A 28 6.41 3.46 7.96
N ASN A 29 6.61 4.50 8.78
CA ASN A 29 7.81 4.59 9.59
C ASN A 29 7.89 3.39 10.56
N PRO A 30 8.98 2.60 10.55
CA PRO A 30 9.03 1.32 11.26
C PRO A 30 8.99 1.47 12.78
N ILE A 31 9.51 2.57 13.34
CA ILE A 31 9.44 2.83 14.79
C ILE A 31 8.00 3.12 15.20
N ARG A 32 7.24 3.84 14.37
CA ARG A 32 5.82 4.13 14.64
C ARG A 32 4.98 2.86 14.54
N PHE A 33 5.20 2.04 13.52
CA PHE A 33 4.52 0.76 13.37
C PHE A 33 4.83 -0.18 14.55
N GLN A 34 6.09 -0.29 14.96
CA GLN A 34 6.50 -1.09 16.11
C GLN A 34 5.82 -0.63 17.41
N ARG A 35 5.68 0.69 17.63
CA ARG A 35 4.96 1.22 18.80
C ARG A 35 3.48 0.84 18.77
N LEU A 36 2.84 0.92 17.61
CA LEU A 36 1.45 0.52 17.44
C LEU A 36 1.25 -0.98 17.71
N VAL A 37 2.14 -1.83 17.21
CA VAL A 37 2.09 -3.28 17.49
C VAL A 37 2.16 -3.54 19.00
N ARG A 38 3.03 -2.84 19.72
CA ARG A 38 3.11 -2.97 21.19
C ARG A 38 1.83 -2.50 21.88
N GLU A 39 1.32 -1.32 21.52
CA GLU A 39 0.08 -0.76 22.09
C GLU A 39 -1.12 -1.70 21.90
N ILE A 40 -1.27 -2.30 20.71
CA ILE A 40 -2.34 -3.27 20.44
C ILE A 40 -2.14 -4.57 21.23
N THR A 41 -0.89 -5.00 21.44
CA THR A 41 -0.57 -6.30 22.04
C THR A 41 -0.55 -6.28 23.56
N GLU A 42 -0.35 -5.11 24.17
CA GLU A 42 -0.41 -4.89 25.62
C GLU A 42 -1.72 -5.39 26.25
N GLN A 43 -2.86 -5.30 25.54
CA GLN A 43 -4.15 -5.80 26.03
C GLN A 43 -4.24 -7.34 26.07
N TYR A 44 -3.37 -8.05 25.33
CA TYR A 44 -3.34 -9.51 25.25
C TYR A 44 -2.26 -10.13 26.14
N GLY A 45 -1.36 -9.32 26.73
CA GLY A 45 -0.30 -9.76 27.64
C GLY A 45 1.07 -9.16 27.34
N GLU A 46 2.08 -9.59 28.10
CA GLU A 46 3.48 -9.17 27.88
C GLU A 46 4.15 -10.04 26.81
N PHE A 47 4.42 -9.43 25.65
CA PHE A 47 5.08 -10.10 24.52
C PHE A 47 6.44 -9.48 24.19
N CYS A 48 7.41 -10.35 23.89
CA CYS A 48 8.67 -9.99 23.27
C CYS A 48 8.60 -10.31 21.78
N PHE A 49 8.82 -9.31 20.93
CA PHE A 49 8.80 -9.48 19.48
C PHE A 49 10.21 -9.57 18.90
N GLN A 50 10.42 -10.55 18.02
CA GLN A 50 11.60 -10.57 17.16
C GLN A 50 11.52 -9.40 16.16
N SER A 51 12.65 -8.76 15.86
CA SER A 51 12.69 -7.64 14.89
C SER A 51 12.13 -8.04 13.51
N THR A 52 12.44 -9.25 13.05
CA THR A 52 11.91 -9.81 11.80
C THR A 52 10.40 -9.99 11.83
N ALA A 53 9.82 -10.38 12.97
CA ALA A 53 8.37 -10.55 13.09
C ALA A 53 7.63 -9.22 12.93
N VAL A 54 8.13 -8.15 13.57
CA VAL A 54 7.54 -6.81 13.42
C VAL A 54 7.65 -6.31 11.97
N HIS A 55 8.78 -6.59 11.31
CA HIS A 55 8.97 -6.24 9.91
C HIS A 55 7.97 -6.96 8.98
N LEU A 56 7.80 -8.27 9.15
CA LEU A 56 6.84 -9.05 8.37
C LEU A 56 5.39 -8.61 8.61
N LEU A 57 5.03 -8.30 9.87
CA LEU A 57 3.72 -7.73 10.20
C LEU A 57 3.49 -6.43 9.45
N GLN A 58 4.53 -5.58 9.37
CA GLN A 58 4.44 -4.32 8.64
C GLN A 58 4.26 -4.56 7.14
N THR A 59 5.08 -5.42 6.53
CA THR A 59 4.96 -5.77 5.11
C THR A 59 3.56 -6.28 4.78
N ALA A 60 3.05 -7.26 5.54
CA ALA A 60 1.72 -7.81 5.32
C ALA A 60 0.61 -6.77 5.50
N SER A 61 0.74 -5.88 6.50
CA SER A 61 -0.25 -4.83 6.75
C SER A 61 -0.27 -3.78 5.64
N GLU A 62 0.91 -3.37 5.14
CA GLU A 62 1.01 -2.42 4.05
C GLU A 62 0.49 -3.01 2.73
N ASP A 63 0.78 -4.28 2.46
CA ASP A 63 0.27 -4.96 1.27
C ASP A 63 -1.25 -5.11 1.31
N TYR A 64 -1.81 -5.49 2.46
CA TYR A 64 -3.26 -5.52 2.65
C TYR A 64 -3.91 -4.14 2.41
N VAL A 65 -3.34 -3.06 2.95
CA VAL A 65 -3.88 -1.71 2.74
C VAL A 65 -3.77 -1.28 1.27
N LYS A 66 -2.70 -1.66 0.56
CA LYS A 66 -2.58 -1.41 -0.89
C LYS A 66 -3.67 -2.14 -1.67
N GLU A 67 -3.94 -3.40 -1.36
CA GLU A 67 -4.99 -4.20 -1.99
C GLU A 67 -6.38 -3.58 -1.76
N VAL A 68 -6.71 -3.25 -0.52
CA VAL A 68 -7.99 -2.58 -0.19
C VAL A 68 -8.12 -1.24 -0.90
N TYR A 69 -7.04 -0.47 -1.01
CA TYR A 69 -7.03 0.81 -1.72
C TYR A 69 -7.27 0.63 -3.22
N GLN A 70 -6.65 -0.39 -3.86
CA GLN A 70 -6.86 -0.68 -5.27
C GLN A 70 -8.32 -1.05 -5.57
N GLU A 71 -8.93 -1.87 -4.72
CA GLU A 71 -10.35 -2.21 -4.82
C GLU A 71 -11.25 -0.99 -4.58
N GLY A 72 -10.92 -0.16 -3.59
CA GLY A 72 -11.62 1.10 -3.33
C GLY A 72 -11.54 2.04 -4.53
N ALA A 73 -10.38 2.14 -5.18
CA ALA A 73 -10.19 2.98 -6.35
C ALA A 73 -11.03 2.48 -7.54
N ALA A 74 -11.07 1.17 -7.78
CA ALA A 74 -11.93 0.57 -8.81
C ALA A 74 -13.42 0.84 -8.57
N ASN A 75 -13.87 0.76 -7.32
CA ASN A 75 -15.26 1.08 -6.95
C ASN A 75 -15.58 2.58 -7.13
N CYS A 76 -14.62 3.45 -6.82
CA CYS A 76 -14.76 4.89 -7.00
C CYS A 76 -14.89 5.25 -8.50
N GLU A 77 -14.03 4.68 -9.35
CA GLU A 77 -14.09 4.84 -10.81
C GLU A 77 -15.42 4.30 -11.38
N ALA A 78 -15.87 3.13 -10.92
CA ALA A 78 -17.16 2.56 -11.32
C ALA A 78 -18.36 3.46 -10.95
N ALA A 79 -18.22 4.28 -9.90
CA ALA A 79 -19.21 5.27 -9.49
C ALA A 79 -19.06 6.63 -10.20
N GLY A 80 -18.14 6.75 -11.18
CA GLY A 80 -17.88 7.98 -11.94
C GLY A 80 -17.24 9.09 -11.10
N ARG A 81 -16.54 8.73 -10.01
CA ARG A 81 -15.86 9.67 -9.12
C ARG A 81 -14.36 9.43 -9.17
N ASP A 82 -13.58 10.50 -9.06
CA ASP A 82 -12.12 10.43 -8.92
C ASP A 82 -11.65 10.60 -7.47
N THR A 83 -12.54 11.06 -6.58
CA THR A 83 -12.26 11.26 -5.15
C THR A 83 -12.79 10.08 -4.34
N LEU A 84 -11.88 9.30 -3.76
CA LEU A 84 -12.19 8.21 -2.86
C LEU A 84 -13.05 8.65 -1.67
N GLN A 85 -14.08 7.85 -1.36
CA GLN A 85 -14.94 8.04 -0.20
C GLN A 85 -14.88 6.82 0.73
N PRO A 86 -15.24 6.98 2.02
CA PRO A 86 -15.20 5.87 2.98
C PRO A 86 -16.02 4.64 2.55
N GLN A 87 -17.11 4.85 1.82
CA GLN A 87 -17.95 3.78 1.29
C GLN A 87 -17.23 2.89 0.25
N ASP A 88 -16.32 3.46 -0.53
CA ASP A 88 -15.57 2.73 -1.56
C ASP A 88 -14.53 1.81 -0.91
N MET A 89 -13.86 2.31 0.12
CA MET A 89 -12.92 1.55 0.95
C MET A 89 -13.63 0.44 1.72
N ALA A 90 -14.81 0.72 2.28
CA ALA A 90 -15.60 -0.29 2.99
C ALA A 90 -16.03 -1.44 2.07
N ALA A 91 -16.44 -1.13 0.83
CA ALA A 91 -16.71 -2.14 -0.18
C ALA A 91 -15.43 -2.91 -0.59
N GLY A 92 -14.28 -2.23 -0.67
CA GLY A 92 -12.99 -2.87 -0.91
C GLY A 92 -12.61 -3.89 0.16
N VAL A 93 -12.79 -3.54 1.45
CA VAL A 93 -12.56 -4.47 2.58
C VAL A 93 -13.42 -5.73 2.46
N GLN A 94 -14.70 -5.58 2.09
CA GLN A 94 -15.59 -6.72 1.90
C GLN A 94 -15.14 -7.65 0.78
N ARG A 95 -14.47 -7.12 -0.25
CA ARG A 95 -13.98 -7.90 -1.38
C ARG A 95 -12.68 -8.62 -1.06
N VAL A 96 -11.72 -7.92 -0.44
CA VAL A 96 -10.44 -8.50 -0.02
C VAL A 96 -10.65 -9.61 1.03
N SER A 97 -11.67 -9.47 1.89
CA SER A 97 -12.01 -10.50 2.88
C SER A 97 -12.64 -11.78 2.29
N GLN A 98 -13.01 -11.79 1.00
CA GLN A 98 -13.66 -12.94 0.34
C GLN A 98 -12.71 -13.77 -0.55
N GLY A 99 -11.44 -13.36 -0.68
CA GLY A 99 -10.38 -14.14 -1.33
C GLY A 99 -9.58 -14.94 -0.32
#